data_AF-A0A258ERB3-F1
#
_entry.id   AF-A0A258ERB3-F1
#
_cell.length_a   1.000
_cell.length_b   1.000
_cell.length_c   1.000
_cell.angle_alpha   90.00
_cell.angle_beta   90.00
_cell.angle_gamma   90.00
#
_symmetry.space_group_name_H-M   'P 1'
#
loop_
_entity.id
_entity.type
_entity.pdbx_description
1 polymer ?
#
loop_
_entity_poly.entity_id
_entity_poly.type
_entity_poly.pdbx_seq_one_letter_code
_entity_poly.pdbx_strand_id
1 'polypeptide(L)'
;NEQSIRLEGDEQFISKVDINQANGLLEVSLTEEKLDFFEDRTLKAYISIADLEELTFEGVGKLQSDNELNTNLLTIKGDGVGKIDLDLQTNELQAEFNLLGDVTLKGKAQRVRLVNSGMGRVDASELVTEWMDLKSDGIGKVSVNCTDKLALEVNGIGKVTYKGDPEIIREQINGIGKVSKE
;
A
#
# COMPACT_ATOMS: atom_id res chain seq x y z
N ASN A 1 6.50 -6.20 22.86
CA ASN A 1 6.22 -5.04 22.00
C ASN A 1 5.25 -4.15 22.72
N GLU A 2 5.68 -2.96 23.13
CA GLU A 2 4.78 -1.95 23.71
C GLU A 2 4.10 -1.19 22.59
N GLN A 3 2.77 -1.08 22.66
CA GLN A 3 2.00 -0.26 21.72
C GLN A 3 2.19 1.22 22.11
N SER A 4 2.46 2.08 21.13
CA SER A 4 2.68 3.50 21.39
C SER A 4 2.36 4.36 20.17
N ILE A 5 2.06 5.63 20.44
CA ILE A 5 1.96 6.67 19.43
C ILE A 5 2.82 7.86 19.85
N ARG A 6 3.58 8.40 18.91
CA ARG A 6 4.41 9.60 19.10
C ARG A 6 4.21 10.53 17.92
N LEU A 7 3.84 11.78 18.21
CA LEU A 7 3.74 12.84 17.22
C LEU A 7 4.99 13.72 17.26
N GLU A 8 5.48 14.10 16.08
CA GLU A 8 6.62 15.00 15.90
C GLU A 8 6.25 16.05 14.84
N GLY A 9 6.39 17.32 15.18
CA GLY A 9 6.01 18.43 14.32
C GLY A 9 5.80 19.72 15.11
N ASP A 10 5.26 20.72 14.44
CA ASP A 10 4.90 21.98 15.07
C ASP A 10 3.70 21.83 16.01
N GLU A 11 3.75 22.47 17.17
CA GLU A 11 2.73 22.37 18.21
C GLU A 11 1.33 22.75 17.70
N GLN A 12 1.23 23.74 16.81
CA GLN A 12 -0.06 24.14 16.23
C GLN A 12 -0.66 23.00 15.41
N PHE A 13 0.15 22.21 14.71
CA PHE A 13 -0.32 21.09 13.89
C PHE A 13 -0.57 19.84 14.74
N ILE A 14 0.28 19.57 15.73
CA ILE A 14 0.07 18.49 16.71
C ILE A 14 -1.27 18.69 17.42
N SER A 15 -1.62 19.93 17.78
CA SER A 15 -2.90 20.25 18.44
C SER A 15 -4.14 19.97 17.57
N LYS A 16 -3.97 19.76 16.27
CA LYS A 16 -5.04 19.46 15.31
C LYS A 16 -5.15 17.97 14.96
N VAL A 17 -4.26 17.14 15.51
CA VAL A 17 -4.33 15.69 15.36
C VAL A 17 -5.38 15.15 16.33
N ASP A 18 -6.39 14.47 15.79
CA ASP A 18 -7.34 13.69 16.57
C ASP A 18 -6.92 12.22 16.59
N ILE A 19 -6.95 11.60 17.77
CA ILE A 19 -6.54 10.20 17.97
C ILE A 19 -7.69 9.49 18.67
N ASN A 20 -8.37 8.61 17.94
CA ASN A 20 -9.47 7.81 18.45
C ASN A 20 -9.08 6.34 18.46
N GLN A 21 -9.28 5.67 19.60
CA GLN A 21 -9.08 4.23 19.72
C GLN A 21 -10.35 3.55 20.23
N ALA A 22 -10.96 2.71 19.40
CA ALA A 22 -12.17 1.97 19.75
C ALA A 22 -12.24 0.65 18.98
N ASN A 23 -12.69 -0.42 19.65
CA ASN A 23 -12.98 -1.72 19.03
C ASN A 23 -11.84 -2.31 18.17
N GLY A 24 -10.59 -2.13 18.59
CA GLY A 24 -9.42 -2.60 17.85
C GLY A 24 -8.98 -1.71 16.69
N LEU A 25 -9.70 -0.61 16.41
CA LEU A 25 -9.31 0.42 15.46
C LEU A 25 -8.57 1.55 16.18
N LEU A 26 -7.42 1.95 15.63
CA LEU A 26 -6.75 3.21 15.93
C LEU A 26 -6.92 4.12 14.72
N GLU A 27 -7.60 5.23 14.90
CA GLU A 27 -7.78 6.28 13.90
C GLU A 27 -6.93 7.49 14.30
N VAL A 28 -6.10 7.97 13.36
CA VAL A 28 -5.29 9.18 13.51
C VAL A 28 -5.64 10.09 12.34
N SER A 29 -6.28 11.22 12.64
CA SER A 29 -6.81 12.12 11.62
C SER A 29 -6.47 13.58 11.95
N LEU A 30 -6.72 14.48 11.00
CA LEU A 30 -6.63 15.92 11.21
C LEU A 30 -8.05 16.50 11.25
N THR A 31 -8.37 17.26 12.29
CA THR A 31 -9.66 17.97 12.36
C THR A 31 -9.72 19.07 11.28
N GLU A 32 -10.77 19.10 10.46
CA GLU A 32 -10.96 19.97 9.28
C GLU A 32 -11.13 21.47 9.61
N GLU A 33 -10.16 22.09 10.26
CA GLU A 33 -10.07 23.56 10.31
C GLU A 33 -8.95 24.01 9.40
N LYS A 34 -9.33 24.43 8.18
CA LYS A 34 -8.52 25.17 7.19
C LYS A 34 -7.06 25.35 7.61
N LEU A 35 -6.28 24.30 7.44
CA LEU A 35 -4.85 24.37 7.61
C LEU A 35 -4.34 25.15 6.40
N ASP A 36 -3.80 26.34 6.62
CA ASP A 36 -3.03 27.04 5.60
C ASP A 36 -1.76 26.22 5.35
N PHE A 37 -1.86 25.23 4.45
CA PHE A 37 -0.77 24.35 4.00
C PHE A 37 0.33 25.09 3.19
N PHE A 38 0.38 26.43 3.28
CA PHE A 38 1.32 27.28 2.54
C PHE A 38 2.71 27.36 3.19
N GLU A 39 2.96 26.63 4.27
CA GLU A 39 4.28 26.53 4.87
C GLU A 39 4.80 25.09 4.84
N ASP A 40 6.09 24.92 4.48
CA ASP A 40 6.85 23.65 4.52
C ASP A 40 7.00 23.15 5.96
N ARG A 41 5.91 22.72 6.59
CA ARG A 41 5.91 22.13 7.93
C ARG A 41 5.49 20.67 7.85
N THR A 42 6.32 19.80 8.42
CA THR A 42 6.09 18.35 8.42
C THR A 42 5.52 17.90 9.76
N LEU A 43 4.37 17.21 9.72
CA LEU A 43 3.85 16.42 10.83
C LEU A 43 4.19 14.94 10.60
N LYS A 44 4.71 14.26 11.61
CA LYS A 44 5.00 12.82 11.59
C LYS A 44 4.31 12.13 12.76
N ALA A 45 3.68 11.00 12.48
CA ALA A 45 3.20 10.07 13.49
C ALA A 45 4.03 8.79 13.44
N TYR A 46 4.59 8.40 14.58
CA TYR A 46 5.25 7.10 14.77
C TYR A 46 4.31 6.23 15.60
N ILE A 47 3.92 5.09 15.04
CA ILE A 47 2.94 4.20 15.64
C ILE A 47 3.58 2.82 15.79
N SER A 48 3.62 2.31 17.02
CA SER A 48 4.01 0.93 17.33
C SER A 48 2.76 0.13 17.67
N ILE A 49 2.56 -0.97 16.96
CA ILE A 49 1.43 -1.89 17.12
C ILE A 49 1.94 -3.32 17.26
N ALA A 50 1.17 -4.16 17.95
CA ALA A 50 1.54 -5.55 18.19
C ALA A 50 1.00 -6.47 17.09
N ASP A 51 -0.30 -6.33 16.79
CA ASP A 51 -1.02 -7.09 15.78
C ASP A 51 -1.66 -6.09 14.81
N LEU A 52 -1.57 -6.38 13.50
CA LEU A 52 -2.13 -5.55 12.44
C LEU A 52 -2.90 -6.44 11.47
N GLU A 53 -4.17 -6.13 11.27
CA GLU A 53 -5.04 -6.83 10.31
C GLU A 53 -5.47 -5.90 9.15
N GLU A 54 -5.61 -4.60 9.41
CA GLU A 54 -6.01 -3.61 8.41
C GLU A 54 -5.20 -2.31 8.58
N LEU A 55 -4.69 -1.80 7.46
CA LEU A 55 -4.02 -0.51 7.36
C LEU A 55 -4.71 0.32 6.28
N THR A 56 -5.22 1.49 6.66
CA THR A 56 -5.88 2.42 5.76
C THR A 56 -5.13 3.75 5.74
N PHE A 57 -4.77 4.19 4.54
CA PHE A 57 -4.19 5.51 4.28
C PHE A 57 -5.16 6.31 3.43
N GLU A 58 -5.61 7.45 3.94
CA GLU A 58 -6.49 8.39 3.25
C GLU A 58 -5.92 9.81 3.34
N GLY A 59 -5.80 10.48 2.19
CA GLY A 59 -5.39 11.89 2.12
C GLY A 59 -4.03 12.10 1.46
N VAL A 60 -3.25 13.05 1.99
CA VAL A 60 -1.95 13.46 1.40
C VAL A 60 -0.81 13.16 2.36
N GLY A 61 0.19 12.38 1.91
CA GLY A 61 1.33 12.10 2.77
C GLY A 61 2.15 10.86 2.39
N LYS A 62 2.91 10.38 3.37
CA LYS A 62 3.74 9.19 3.26
C LYS A 62 3.42 8.23 4.41
N LEU A 63 3.21 6.97 4.06
CA LEU A 63 3.13 5.87 5.00
C LEU A 63 4.34 4.95 4.80
N GLN A 64 5.04 4.63 5.89
CA GLN A 64 6.20 3.74 5.83
C GLN A 64 6.23 2.80 7.03
N SER A 65 6.75 1.59 6.84
CA SER A 65 7.13 0.69 7.93
C SER A 65 8.62 0.82 8.23
N ASP A 66 8.98 1.03 9.49
CA ASP A 66 10.38 1.03 9.91
C ASP A 66 10.95 -0.39 10.08
N ASN A 67 10.08 -1.38 10.32
CA ASN A 67 10.42 -2.80 10.47
C ASN A 67 9.46 -3.68 9.64
N GLU A 68 9.82 -4.95 9.42
CA GLU A 68 8.96 -5.94 8.78
C GLU A 68 7.68 -6.20 9.59
N LEU A 69 6.54 -6.00 8.93
CA LEU A 69 5.21 -6.27 9.49
C LEU A 69 4.89 -7.76 9.33
N ASN A 70 4.94 -8.47 10.45
CA ASN A 70 4.65 -9.90 10.52
C ASN A 70 3.17 -10.11 10.86
N THR A 71 2.40 -10.65 9.91
CA THR A 71 0.93 -10.79 10.02
C THR A 71 0.49 -12.15 9.47
N ASN A 72 -0.72 -12.59 9.81
CA ASN A 72 -1.31 -13.76 9.16
C ASN A 72 -2.16 -13.34 7.95
N LEU A 73 -3.04 -12.36 8.16
CA LEU A 73 -3.88 -11.73 7.15
C LEU A 73 -3.67 -10.21 7.28
N LEU A 74 -3.43 -9.54 6.17
CA LEU A 74 -3.30 -8.08 6.14
C LEU A 74 -4.12 -7.51 4.97
N THR A 75 -4.95 -6.52 5.29
CA THR A 75 -5.61 -5.66 4.32
C THR A 75 -4.93 -4.29 4.31
N ILE A 76 -4.59 -3.80 3.12
CA ILE A 76 -4.02 -2.47 2.91
C ILE A 76 -4.91 -1.71 1.94
N LYS A 77 -5.38 -0.53 2.34
CA LYS A 77 -6.13 0.39 1.49
C LYS A 77 -5.41 1.72 1.43
N GLY A 78 -5.19 2.23 0.22
CA GLY A 78 -4.63 3.56 0.01
C GLY A 78 -5.49 4.39 -0.93
N ASP A 79 -5.96 5.54 -0.47
CA ASP A 79 -6.70 6.53 -1.26
C ASP A 79 -6.11 7.94 -1.06
N GLY A 80 -5.98 8.71 -2.14
CA GLY A 80 -5.44 10.07 -2.11
C GLY A 80 -4.11 10.24 -2.86
N VAL A 81 -3.19 11.04 -2.32
CA VAL A 81 -1.96 11.46 -3.00
C VAL A 81 -0.76 11.17 -2.10
N GLY A 82 0.16 10.30 -2.51
CA GLY A 82 1.24 9.98 -1.60
C GLY A 82 2.13 8.82 -1.97
N LYS A 83 2.93 8.43 -0.98
CA LYS A 83 3.81 7.27 -1.06
C LYS A 83 3.51 6.26 0.05
N ILE A 84 3.38 4.99 -0.30
CA ILE A 84 3.32 3.86 0.63
C ILE A 84 4.59 3.03 0.46
N ASP A 85 5.29 2.70 1.55
CA ASP A 85 6.56 1.95 1.54
C ASP A 85 6.59 0.93 2.69
N LEU A 86 6.29 -0.34 2.38
CA LEU A 86 6.02 -1.37 3.40
C LEU A 86 6.87 -2.62 3.21
N ASP A 87 7.42 -3.11 4.32
CA ASP A 87 8.11 -4.40 4.45
C ASP A 87 7.18 -5.40 5.15
N LEU A 88 6.86 -6.52 4.49
CA LEU A 88 5.78 -7.41 4.89
C LEU A 88 6.24 -8.86 4.93
N GLN A 89 5.82 -9.58 5.97
CA GLN A 89 5.80 -11.05 6.01
C GLN A 89 4.39 -11.50 6.39
N THR A 90 3.66 -12.06 5.42
CA THR A 90 2.25 -12.43 5.62
C THR A 90 1.84 -13.70 4.88
N ASN A 91 0.79 -14.38 5.35
CA ASN A 91 0.23 -15.50 4.59
C ASN A 91 -0.72 -14.98 3.52
N GLU A 92 -1.61 -14.04 3.87
CA GLU A 92 -2.58 -13.48 2.93
C GLU A 92 -2.56 -11.95 2.95
N LEU A 93 -2.38 -11.35 1.77
CA LEU A 93 -2.39 -9.91 1.56
C LEU A 93 -3.52 -9.51 0.61
N GLN A 94 -4.37 -8.60 1.05
CA GLN A 94 -5.30 -7.87 0.19
C GLN A 94 -4.86 -6.41 0.11
N ALA A 95 -4.46 -5.96 -1.07
CA ALA A 95 -3.95 -4.61 -1.28
C ALA A 95 -4.77 -3.87 -2.34
N GLU A 96 -5.37 -2.75 -1.97
CA GLU A 96 -6.22 -1.94 -2.84
C GLU A 96 -5.72 -0.49 -2.86
N PHE A 97 -5.35 0.00 -4.03
CA PHE A 97 -4.76 1.33 -4.20
C PHE A 97 -5.52 2.17 -5.23
N ASN A 98 -6.02 3.31 -4.76
CA ASN A 98 -6.57 4.41 -5.54
C ASN A 98 -5.73 5.68 -5.27
N LEU A 99 -4.43 5.59 -5.53
CA LEU A 99 -3.46 6.66 -5.23
C LEU A 99 -3.00 7.38 -6.49
N LEU A 100 -2.82 8.69 -6.36
CA LEU A 100 -1.89 9.45 -7.21
C LEU A 100 -0.51 9.40 -6.56
N GLY A 101 0.36 8.48 -6.99
CA GLY A 101 1.71 8.37 -6.44
C GLY A 101 2.38 7.00 -6.56
N ASP A 102 3.21 6.67 -5.56
CA ASP A 102 4.07 5.48 -5.56
C ASP A 102 3.73 4.54 -4.40
N VAL A 103 3.58 3.25 -4.70
CA VAL A 103 3.50 2.19 -3.69
C VAL A 103 4.70 1.28 -3.86
N THR A 104 5.36 0.94 -2.76
CA THR A 104 6.45 -0.05 -2.71
C THR A 104 6.11 -1.08 -1.65
N LEU A 105 6.03 -2.34 -2.05
CA LEU A 105 5.82 -3.48 -1.15
C LEU A 105 7.00 -4.44 -1.32
N LYS A 106 7.61 -4.88 -0.22
CA LYS A 106 8.74 -5.82 -0.21
C LYS A 106 8.55 -6.90 0.85
N GLY A 107 9.33 -7.97 0.78
CA GLY A 107 9.31 -9.07 1.74
C GLY A 107 8.69 -10.34 1.14
N LYS A 108 7.79 -11.00 1.86
CA LYS A 108 7.18 -12.28 1.45
C LYS A 108 5.68 -12.35 1.73
N ALA A 109 4.93 -12.92 0.78
CA ALA A 109 3.53 -13.25 0.96
C ALA A 109 3.21 -14.63 0.35
N GLN A 110 2.34 -15.44 0.95
CA GLN A 110 1.91 -16.68 0.27
C GLN A 110 0.86 -16.39 -0.80
N ARG A 111 -0.19 -15.64 -0.44
CA ARG A 111 -1.26 -15.23 -1.35
C ARG A 111 -1.41 -13.73 -1.36
N VAL A 112 -1.46 -13.14 -2.55
CA VAL A 112 -1.68 -11.71 -2.74
C VAL A 112 -2.84 -11.49 -3.70
N ARG A 113 -3.78 -10.65 -3.29
CA ARG A 113 -4.73 -9.98 -4.19
C ARG A 113 -4.36 -8.51 -4.25
N LEU A 114 -3.94 -8.03 -5.42
CA LEU A 114 -3.53 -6.64 -5.63
C LEU A 114 -4.45 -5.97 -6.64
N VAL A 115 -5.10 -4.89 -6.24
CA VAL A 115 -5.91 -4.05 -7.12
C VAL A 115 -5.31 -2.65 -7.15
N ASN A 116 -4.92 -2.20 -8.34
CA ASN A 116 -4.48 -0.82 -8.57
C ASN A 116 -5.44 -0.10 -9.52
N SER A 117 -6.15 0.89 -9.00
CA SER A 117 -7.05 1.77 -9.74
C SER A 117 -6.52 3.20 -9.87
N GLY A 118 -5.42 3.52 -9.18
CA GLY A 118 -4.83 4.86 -9.13
C GLY A 118 -3.97 5.22 -10.35
N MET A 119 -3.22 6.32 -10.22
CA MET A 119 -2.24 6.76 -11.20
C MET A 119 -0.84 6.83 -10.59
N GLY A 120 0.12 6.17 -11.22
CA GLY A 120 1.51 6.18 -10.79
C GLY A 120 2.14 4.81 -10.85
N ARG A 121 2.85 4.41 -9.80
CA ARG A 121 3.62 3.15 -9.80
C ARG A 121 3.31 2.32 -8.58
N VAL A 122 3.06 1.03 -8.81
CA VAL A 122 3.08 0.00 -7.77
C VAL A 122 4.28 -0.89 -8.02
N ASP A 123 5.21 -0.93 -7.07
CA ASP A 123 6.42 -1.73 -7.12
C ASP A 123 6.39 -2.77 -5.99
N ALA A 124 5.94 -3.97 -6.35
CA ALA A 124 5.98 -5.17 -5.53
C ALA A 124 6.97 -6.18 -6.12
N SER A 125 7.99 -5.72 -6.84
CA SER A 125 8.99 -6.61 -7.47
C SER A 125 9.94 -7.25 -6.44
N GLU A 126 10.01 -6.68 -5.23
CA GLU A 126 10.75 -7.22 -4.08
C GLU A 126 9.83 -7.96 -3.08
N LEU A 127 8.53 -8.08 -3.35
CA LEU A 127 7.60 -8.88 -2.57
C LEU A 127 7.47 -10.27 -3.22
N VAL A 128 8.21 -11.25 -2.69
CA VAL A 128 8.17 -12.62 -3.21
C VAL A 128 6.82 -13.26 -2.85
N THR A 129 6.05 -13.61 -3.88
CA THR A 129 4.71 -14.17 -3.72
C THR A 129 4.60 -15.57 -4.34
N GLU A 130 3.89 -16.50 -3.71
CA GLU A 130 3.59 -17.81 -4.33
C GLU A 130 2.40 -17.69 -5.29
N TRP A 131 1.25 -17.24 -4.79
CA TRP A 131 0.01 -17.08 -5.54
C TRP A 131 -0.41 -15.62 -5.62
N MET A 132 -0.64 -15.11 -6.82
CA MET A 132 -1.03 -13.71 -7.02
C MET A 132 -2.22 -13.57 -7.97
N ASP A 133 -3.22 -12.80 -7.54
CA ASP A 133 -4.28 -12.25 -8.39
C ASP A 133 -4.10 -10.73 -8.50
N LEU A 134 -3.61 -10.28 -9.65
CA LEU A 134 -3.33 -8.87 -9.94
C LEU A 134 -4.39 -8.31 -10.89
N LYS A 135 -5.02 -7.21 -10.46
CA LYS A 135 -5.88 -6.36 -11.29
C LYS A 135 -5.29 -4.95 -11.38
N SER A 136 -5.02 -4.52 -12.62
CA SER A 136 -4.52 -3.17 -12.93
C SER A 136 -5.54 -2.42 -13.78
N ASP A 137 -6.35 -1.59 -13.12
CA ASP A 137 -7.37 -0.74 -13.71
C ASP A 137 -6.88 0.70 -13.95
N GLY A 138 -5.82 1.10 -13.24
CA GLY A 138 -5.28 2.46 -13.22
C GLY A 138 -4.37 2.85 -14.39
N ILE A 139 -3.67 3.98 -14.23
CA ILE A 139 -2.71 4.50 -15.21
C ILE A 139 -1.29 4.45 -14.65
N GLY A 140 -0.41 3.66 -15.28
CA GLY A 140 1.02 3.69 -14.97
C GLY A 140 1.69 2.33 -14.97
N LYS A 141 2.56 2.08 -13.98
CA LYS A 141 3.41 0.89 -13.96
C LYS A 141 3.14 0.01 -12.75
N VAL A 142 2.97 -1.29 -12.96
CA VAL A 142 2.86 -2.28 -11.89
C VAL A 142 3.96 -3.32 -12.07
N SER A 143 4.81 -3.51 -11.06
CA SER A 143 5.85 -4.55 -11.05
C SER A 143 5.57 -5.52 -9.92
N VAL A 144 5.57 -6.82 -10.19
CA VAL A 144 5.26 -7.86 -9.19
C VAL A 144 6.26 -9.02 -9.27
N ASN A 145 6.34 -9.84 -8.22
CA ASN A 145 7.17 -11.04 -8.19
C ASN A 145 6.35 -12.24 -7.72
N CYS A 146 6.15 -13.21 -8.61
CA CYS A 146 5.30 -14.37 -8.37
C CYS A 146 6.03 -15.66 -8.78
N THR A 147 5.95 -16.69 -7.94
CA THR A 147 6.77 -17.90 -8.04
C THR A 147 6.01 -19.17 -8.35
N ASP A 148 4.70 -19.25 -8.06
CA ASP A 148 3.87 -20.43 -8.35
C ASP A 148 2.75 -20.11 -9.34
N LYS A 149 1.74 -19.32 -8.98
CA LYS A 149 0.61 -19.02 -9.90
C LYS A 149 0.22 -17.57 -9.97
N LEU A 150 0.02 -17.10 -11.19
CA LEU A 150 -0.27 -15.71 -11.47
C LEU A 150 -1.53 -15.57 -12.33
N ALA A 151 -2.51 -14.85 -11.81
CA ALA A 151 -3.66 -14.34 -12.53
C ALA A 151 -3.50 -12.83 -12.75
N LEU A 152 -3.70 -12.38 -13.99
CA LEU A 152 -3.51 -11.00 -14.42
C LEU A 152 -4.74 -10.48 -15.18
N GLU A 153 -5.22 -9.32 -14.76
CA GLU A 153 -6.22 -8.54 -15.50
C GLU A 153 -5.76 -7.10 -15.64
N VAL A 154 -5.57 -6.64 -16.86
CA VAL A 154 -5.06 -5.30 -17.19
C VAL A 154 -6.11 -4.57 -18.02
N ASN A 155 -6.84 -3.67 -17.38
CA ASN A 155 -7.88 -2.87 -18.00
C ASN A 155 -7.43 -1.41 -18.23
N GLY A 156 -6.42 -0.96 -17.47
CA GLY A 156 -5.91 0.40 -17.49
C GLY A 156 -4.94 0.72 -18.63
N ILE A 157 -4.18 1.80 -18.45
CA ILE A 157 -3.16 2.26 -19.40
C ILE A 157 -1.79 2.14 -18.78
N GLY A 158 -0.88 1.41 -19.43
CA GLY A 158 0.53 1.40 -19.01
C GLY A 158 1.19 0.03 -19.09
N LYS A 159 2.02 -0.33 -18.11
CA LYS A 159 2.86 -1.52 -18.18
C LYS A 159 2.77 -2.35 -16.91
N VAL A 160 2.53 -3.64 -17.06
CA VAL A 160 2.69 -4.64 -16.00
C VAL A 160 3.94 -5.47 -16.28
N THR A 161 4.81 -5.59 -15.30
CA THR A 161 5.98 -6.47 -15.32
C THR A 161 5.92 -7.48 -14.20
N TYR A 162 6.27 -8.72 -14.47
CA TYR A 162 6.36 -9.76 -13.45
C TYR A 162 7.72 -10.46 -13.47
N LYS A 163 8.23 -10.75 -12.27
CA LYS A 163 9.40 -11.59 -12.00
C LYS A 163 8.97 -12.99 -11.55
N GLY A 164 9.93 -13.91 -11.54
CA GLY A 164 9.75 -15.32 -11.15
C GLY A 164 9.40 -16.22 -12.34
N ASP A 165 8.90 -17.41 -12.07
CA ASP A 165 8.49 -18.36 -13.11
C ASP A 165 7.13 -19.02 -12.79
N PRO A 166 6.04 -18.21 -12.69
CA PRO A 166 4.75 -18.74 -12.31
C PRO A 166 4.03 -19.40 -13.50
N GLU A 167 3.16 -20.35 -13.21
CA GLU A 167 2.07 -20.77 -14.08
C GLU A 167 1.10 -19.60 -14.27
N ILE A 168 0.97 -19.09 -15.51
CA ILE A 168 -0.03 -18.08 -15.83
C ILE A 168 -1.39 -18.76 -15.96
N ILE A 169 -2.21 -18.67 -14.91
CA ILE A 169 -3.53 -19.30 -14.85
C ILE A 169 -4.63 -18.44 -15.48
N ARG A 170 -4.40 -17.13 -15.60
CA ARG A 170 -5.31 -16.17 -16.26
C ARG A 170 -4.51 -14.97 -16.75
N GLU A 171 -4.73 -14.57 -17.99
CA GLU A 171 -4.20 -13.33 -18.55
C GLU A 171 -5.28 -12.66 -19.41
N GLN A 172 -5.71 -11.48 -18.98
CA GLN A 172 -6.69 -10.67 -19.69
C GLN A 172 -6.15 -9.25 -19.83
N ILE A 173 -6.02 -8.79 -21.07
CA ILE A 173 -5.55 -7.44 -21.39
C ILE A 173 -6.64 -6.77 -22.22
N ASN A 174 -7.42 -5.92 -21.55
CA ASN A 174 -8.54 -5.20 -22.16
C ASN A 174 -8.22 -3.71 -22.38
N GLY A 175 -7.21 -3.20 -21.67
CA GLY A 175 -6.78 -1.80 -21.74
C GLY A 175 -5.70 -1.52 -22.78
N ILE A 176 -5.16 -0.30 -22.74
CA ILE A 176 -3.99 0.11 -23.54
C ILE A 176 -2.73 -0.18 -22.72
N GLY A 177 -2.54 -1.46 -22.43
CA GLY A 177 -1.50 -1.95 -21.54
C GLY A 177 -0.57 -2.96 -22.21
N LYS A 178 0.64 -3.10 -21.67
CA LYS A 178 1.56 -4.19 -22.02
C LYS A 178 1.92 -5.00 -20.78
N VAL A 179 1.83 -6.32 -20.90
CA VAL A 179 2.38 -7.27 -19.93
C VAL A 179 3.73 -7.79 -20.46
N SER A 180 4.73 -7.90 -19.60
CA SER A 180 5.99 -8.56 -19.96
C SER A 180 6.67 -9.18 -18.74
N LYS A 181 7.22 -10.39 -18.91
CA LYS A 181 8.19 -10.97 -17.97
C LYS A 181 9.48 -10.15 -17.99
N GLU A 182 10.11 -9.96 -16.82
CA GLU A 182 11.47 -9.38 -16.69
C GLU A 182 12.55 -10.40 -17.04
#